data_AF-A0A917CDE2-F1
#
_entry.id   AF-A0A917CDE2-F1
#
_cell.length_a   1.000
_cell.length_b   1.000
_cell.length_c   1.000
_cell.angle_alpha   90.00
_cell.angle_beta   90.00
_cell.angle_gamma   90.00
#
_symmetry.space_group_name_H-M   'P 1'
#
loop_
_entity.id
_entity.type
_entity.pdbx_description
1 polymer ?
#
loop_
_entity_poly.entity_id
_entity_poly.type
_entity_poly.pdbx_seq_one_letter_code
_entity_poly.pdbx_strand_id
1 'polypeptide(L)'
;MPDGSYPFPMYSGLLEPIHYKKIGSAIWLFLWCVSSTTSEKERDGTVWGIVHGNKPWKLSELAEPFGATEKTVSRWLNTLESHGYIKVTRAPYGLIINVHNSKKWSIERSDKNVRSDEENGQKCPISTPSDQTKMSDLQDKNVRSNKDITEILIDRWIKGLEEDDQKELSSRSGVLSAAVGAVSTGQIDFDKPTIEQRVLQIEKYYMQRNGLLSPAPADWEHVREIANEAMPLDLVYFFIDLAIARKKAKRKRPSDKIRMFSYCKTVIFGCWDELSAYLERYLTPPASSQQGTVALGPSRERPKSKQQQEIDALEKFIKEEELREQAGSRKAVQGHQEAIWQL
;
A
#
# COMPACT_ATOMS: atom_id res chain seq x y z
N MET A 1 -11.09 -18.34 31.93
CA MET A 1 -11.22 -18.67 30.49
C MET A 1 -11.87 -20.04 30.40
N PRO A 2 -12.83 -20.27 29.49
CA PRO A 2 -13.38 -21.61 29.29
C PRO A 2 -12.26 -22.57 28.84
N ASP A 3 -12.30 -23.80 29.34
CA ASP A 3 -11.31 -24.83 29.02
C ASP A 3 -11.31 -25.10 27.51
N GLY A 4 -10.16 -24.93 26.85
CA GLY A 4 -10.02 -25.06 25.40
C GLY A 4 -10.02 -23.75 24.59
N SER A 5 -10.06 -22.58 25.25
CA SER A 5 -9.84 -21.31 24.56
C SER A 5 -8.37 -21.18 24.12
N TYR A 6 -8.14 -20.85 22.85
CA TYR A 6 -6.81 -20.57 22.32
C TYR A 6 -6.77 -19.14 21.75
N PRO A 7 -5.66 -18.39 21.95
CA PRO A 7 -5.49 -17.12 21.28
C PRO A 7 -5.33 -17.36 19.78
N PHE A 8 -5.99 -16.54 18.97
CA PHE A 8 -5.76 -16.49 17.53
C PHE A 8 -5.51 -15.05 17.10
N PRO A 9 -4.48 -14.79 16.27
CA PRO A 9 -4.13 -13.44 15.86
C PRO A 9 -5.15 -12.87 14.87
N MET A 10 -5.51 -11.60 15.07
CA MET A 10 -6.38 -10.81 14.17
C MET A 10 -5.72 -9.47 13.86
N TYR A 11 -5.96 -8.94 12.66
CA TYR A 11 -5.45 -7.61 12.30
C TYR A 11 -6.29 -6.51 12.95
N SER A 12 -5.61 -5.50 13.50
CA SER A 12 -6.22 -4.28 14.05
C SER A 12 -7.05 -3.50 13.03
N GLY A 13 -6.76 -3.66 11.73
CA GLY A 13 -7.55 -3.07 10.63
C GLY A 13 -9.03 -3.46 10.63
N LEU A 14 -9.41 -4.55 11.32
CA LEU A 14 -10.82 -4.90 11.55
C LEU A 14 -11.58 -3.82 12.34
N LEU A 15 -10.87 -3.05 13.16
CA LEU A 15 -11.43 -1.97 14.00
C LEU A 15 -11.54 -0.62 13.28
N GLU A 16 -11.09 -0.53 12.02
CA GLU A 16 -11.23 0.70 11.24
C GLU A 16 -12.72 1.06 11.03
N PRO A 17 -13.06 2.36 10.95
CA PRO A 17 -14.45 2.81 10.83
C PRO A 17 -15.15 2.27 9.56
N ILE A 18 -14.38 1.93 8.53
CA ILE A 18 -14.86 1.29 7.30
C ILE A 18 -15.40 -0.11 7.60
N HIS A 19 -14.65 -0.90 8.36
CA HIS A 19 -14.99 -2.28 8.71
C HIS A 19 -16.06 -2.32 9.81
N TYR A 20 -15.98 -1.43 10.80
CA TYR A 20 -16.96 -1.31 11.87
C TYR A 20 -18.39 -1.10 11.33
N LYS A 21 -18.55 -0.17 10.37
CA LYS A 21 -19.86 0.12 9.76
C LYS A 21 -20.38 -1.00 8.86
N LYS A 22 -19.48 -1.72 8.17
CA LYS A 22 -19.85 -2.80 7.23
C LYS A 22 -20.18 -4.11 7.93
N ILE A 23 -19.41 -4.49 8.95
CA ILE A 23 -19.55 -5.76 9.66
C ILE A 23 -20.63 -5.67 10.74
N GLY A 24 -20.62 -4.58 11.53
CA GLY A 24 -21.53 -4.39 12.66
C GLY A 24 -21.52 -5.58 13.61
N SER A 25 -22.71 -6.07 13.97
CA SER A 25 -22.87 -7.23 14.87
C SER A 25 -22.39 -8.55 14.27
N ALA A 26 -22.17 -8.63 12.96
CA ALA A 26 -21.74 -9.86 12.29
C ALA A 26 -20.28 -10.24 12.61
N ILE A 27 -19.57 -9.40 13.38
CA ILE A 27 -18.19 -9.62 13.79
C ILE A 27 -18.02 -10.92 14.58
N TRP A 28 -19.00 -11.30 15.40
CA TRP A 28 -18.96 -12.53 16.19
C TRP A 28 -18.89 -13.78 15.31
N LEU A 29 -19.72 -13.81 14.25
CA LEU A 29 -19.69 -14.90 13.28
C LEU A 29 -18.38 -14.91 12.49
N PHE A 30 -17.88 -13.73 12.11
CA PHE A 30 -16.61 -13.62 11.40
C PHE A 30 -15.42 -14.13 12.23
N LEU A 31 -15.31 -13.70 13.50
CA LEU A 31 -14.27 -14.17 14.42
C LEU A 31 -14.34 -15.68 14.64
N TRP A 32 -15.56 -16.22 14.79
CA TRP A 32 -15.75 -17.66 14.87
C TRP A 32 -15.27 -18.36 13.60
N CYS A 33 -15.61 -17.88 12.41
CA CYS A 33 -15.14 -18.47 11.15
C CYS A 33 -13.61 -18.46 11.06
N VAL A 34 -12.95 -17.38 11.49
CA VAL A 34 -11.47 -17.32 11.55
C VAL A 34 -10.92 -18.35 12.53
N SER A 35 -11.49 -18.43 13.75
CA SER A 35 -11.07 -19.42 14.75
C SER A 35 -11.24 -20.85 14.22
N SER A 36 -12.34 -21.13 13.52
CA SER A 36 -12.68 -22.43 12.94
C SER A 36 -12.01 -22.73 11.60
N THR A 37 -11.10 -21.86 11.13
CA THR A 37 -10.33 -22.13 9.91
C THR A 37 -9.32 -23.26 10.21
N THR A 38 -9.34 -24.33 9.41
CA THR A 38 -8.46 -25.51 9.54
C THR A 38 -7.36 -25.60 8.48
N SER A 39 -7.57 -25.02 7.29
CA SER A 39 -6.52 -24.92 6.27
C SER A 39 -6.70 -23.69 5.39
N GLU A 40 -5.60 -23.06 4.97
CA GLU A 40 -5.60 -21.93 4.02
C GLU A 40 -5.20 -22.47 2.64
N LYS A 41 -5.97 -22.14 1.60
CA LYS A 41 -5.62 -22.39 0.19
C LYS A 41 -5.48 -21.07 -0.53
N GLU A 42 -4.36 -20.89 -1.21
CA GLU A 42 -4.16 -19.77 -2.13
C GLU A 42 -4.82 -20.12 -3.47
N ARG A 43 -5.76 -19.29 -3.91
CA ARG A 43 -6.33 -19.33 -5.26
C ARG A 43 -6.35 -17.91 -5.81
N ASP A 44 -5.85 -17.74 -7.02
CA ASP A 44 -5.90 -16.47 -7.76
C ASP A 44 -5.26 -15.29 -6.98
N GLY A 45 -4.12 -15.53 -6.31
CA GLY A 45 -3.41 -14.52 -5.51
C GLY A 45 -4.14 -14.07 -4.25
N THR A 46 -5.23 -14.76 -3.87
CA THR A 46 -6.02 -14.49 -2.66
C THR A 46 -5.99 -15.70 -1.74
N VAL A 47 -5.73 -15.47 -0.44
CA VAL A 47 -5.72 -16.52 0.57
C VAL A 47 -7.14 -16.78 1.07
N TRP A 48 -7.64 -17.98 0.83
CA TRP A 48 -8.95 -18.43 1.29
C TRP A 48 -8.81 -19.44 2.43
N GLY A 49 -9.40 -19.11 3.57
CA GLY A 49 -9.52 -19.99 4.71
C GLY A 49 -10.65 -20.98 4.53
N ILE A 50 -10.34 -22.27 4.60
CA ILE A 50 -11.33 -23.33 4.67
C ILE A 50 -11.76 -23.50 6.12
N VAL A 51 -13.05 -23.24 6.37
CA VAL A 51 -13.66 -23.47 7.69
C VAL A 51 -13.96 -24.97 7.83
N HIS A 52 -13.42 -25.60 8.89
CA HIS A 52 -13.63 -27.02 9.22
C HIS A 52 -13.57 -28.00 8.02
N GLY A 53 -12.59 -27.83 7.13
CA GLY A 53 -12.35 -28.78 6.02
C GLY A 53 -13.48 -28.89 5.00
N ASN A 54 -14.23 -27.82 4.71
CA ASN A 54 -15.39 -27.81 3.80
C ASN A 54 -16.59 -28.65 4.30
N LYS A 55 -16.69 -28.89 5.61
CA LYS A 55 -17.91 -29.48 6.18
C LYS A 55 -19.12 -28.54 5.91
N PRO A 56 -20.23 -29.04 5.35
CA PRO A 56 -21.44 -28.24 5.20
C PRO A 56 -22.09 -28.01 6.56
N TRP A 57 -22.40 -26.75 6.89
CA TRP A 57 -23.02 -26.35 8.15
C TRP A 57 -24.49 -25.98 7.96
N LYS A 58 -25.34 -26.36 8.92
CA LYS A 58 -26.72 -25.88 8.99
C LYS A 58 -26.77 -24.54 9.73
N LEU A 59 -27.78 -23.73 9.42
CA LEU A 59 -27.99 -22.45 10.12
C LEU A 59 -28.28 -22.65 11.62
N SER A 60 -28.96 -23.74 11.98
CA SER A 60 -29.22 -24.13 13.37
C SER A 60 -27.92 -24.38 14.14
N GLU A 61 -27.01 -25.15 13.55
CA GLU A 61 -25.71 -25.49 14.16
C GLU A 61 -24.80 -24.25 14.31
N LEU A 62 -24.89 -23.30 13.37
CA LEU A 62 -24.16 -22.02 13.47
C LEU A 62 -24.77 -21.07 14.49
N ALA A 63 -26.05 -21.22 14.84
CA ALA A 63 -26.76 -20.37 15.78
C ALA A 63 -26.49 -20.75 17.24
N GLU A 64 -26.30 -22.04 17.52
CA GLU A 64 -26.07 -22.59 18.86
C GLU A 64 -24.96 -21.89 19.64
N PRO A 65 -23.74 -21.67 19.10
CA PRO A 65 -22.63 -21.07 19.86
C PRO A 65 -22.88 -19.62 20.29
N PHE A 66 -23.75 -18.89 19.57
CA PHE A 66 -24.03 -17.49 19.84
C PHE A 66 -25.35 -17.27 20.59
N GLY A 67 -26.14 -18.33 20.80
CA GLY A 67 -27.52 -18.20 21.29
C GLY A 67 -28.39 -17.32 20.39
N ALA A 68 -28.07 -17.24 19.08
CA ALA A 68 -28.76 -16.38 18.13
C ALA A 68 -29.87 -17.15 17.40
N THR A 69 -30.80 -16.44 16.75
CA THR A 69 -31.77 -17.09 15.87
C THR A 69 -31.16 -17.39 14.51
N GLU A 70 -31.65 -18.43 13.81
CA GLU A 70 -31.23 -18.76 12.45
C GLU A 70 -31.38 -17.57 11.49
N LYS A 71 -32.43 -16.76 11.66
CA LYS A 71 -32.65 -15.52 10.89
C LYS A 71 -31.52 -14.51 11.10
N THR A 72 -31.04 -14.37 12.33
CA THR A 72 -29.91 -13.49 12.66
C THR A 72 -28.64 -13.98 12.01
N VAL A 73 -28.33 -15.28 12.10
CA VAL A 73 -27.14 -15.88 11.46
C VAL A 73 -27.20 -15.76 9.95
N SER A 74 -28.37 -16.02 9.34
CA SER A 74 -28.57 -15.83 7.90
C SER A 74 -28.33 -14.38 7.49
N ARG A 75 -28.81 -13.40 8.27
CA ARG A 75 -28.54 -11.98 8.03
C ARG A 75 -27.06 -11.66 8.14
N TRP A 76 -26.37 -12.19 9.15
CA TRP A 76 -24.92 -12.01 9.31
C TRP A 76 -24.13 -12.61 8.15
N LEU A 77 -24.48 -13.82 7.69
CA LEU A 77 -23.87 -14.44 6.50
C LEU A 77 -24.04 -13.55 5.27
N ASN A 78 -25.26 -13.06 5.02
CA ASN A 78 -25.53 -12.18 3.88
C ASN A 78 -24.74 -10.87 3.97
N THR A 79 -24.63 -10.26 5.15
CA THR A 79 -23.84 -9.04 5.36
C THR A 79 -22.35 -9.29 5.10
N LEU A 80 -21.81 -10.39 5.64
CA LEU A 80 -20.40 -10.73 5.48
C LEU A 80 -20.06 -11.10 4.02
N GLU A 81 -20.97 -11.77 3.32
CA GLU A 81 -20.83 -12.11 1.90
C GLU A 81 -20.92 -10.87 1.01
N SER A 82 -21.89 -9.98 1.26
CA SER A 82 -22.08 -8.74 0.48
C SER A 82 -20.88 -7.80 0.54
N HIS A 83 -20.15 -7.82 1.66
CA HIS A 83 -18.94 -7.03 1.85
C HIS A 83 -17.64 -7.79 1.53
N GLY A 84 -17.72 -9.03 1.06
CA GLY A 84 -16.58 -9.82 0.60
C GLY A 84 -15.69 -10.39 1.71
N TYR A 85 -16.16 -10.45 2.96
CA TYR A 85 -15.41 -11.04 4.06
C TYR A 85 -15.43 -12.57 4.04
N ILE A 86 -16.53 -13.15 3.55
CA ILE A 86 -16.69 -14.59 3.40
C ILE A 86 -17.31 -14.89 2.04
N LYS A 87 -17.10 -16.11 1.57
CA LYS A 87 -17.79 -16.67 0.41
C LYS A 87 -18.60 -17.87 0.87
N VAL A 88 -19.91 -17.84 0.60
CA VAL A 88 -20.81 -18.93 0.97
C VAL A 88 -21.13 -19.73 -0.28
N THR A 89 -20.94 -21.03 -0.23
CA THR A 89 -21.29 -21.95 -1.32
C THR A 89 -22.36 -22.91 -0.83
N ARG A 90 -23.45 -23.06 -1.58
CA ARG A 90 -24.50 -24.03 -1.25
C ARG A 90 -24.01 -25.45 -1.52
N ALA A 91 -24.22 -26.33 -0.55
CA ALA A 91 -23.97 -27.77 -0.65
C ALA A 91 -25.25 -28.55 -0.34
N PRO A 92 -25.36 -29.82 -0.76
CA PRO A 92 -26.58 -30.62 -0.59
C PRO A 92 -27.10 -30.72 0.86
N TYR A 93 -26.22 -30.58 1.85
CA TYR A 93 -26.54 -30.73 3.28
C TYR A 93 -26.26 -29.48 4.13
N GLY A 94 -26.02 -28.33 3.51
CA GLY A 94 -25.75 -27.09 4.25
C GLY A 94 -24.97 -26.05 3.47
N LEU A 95 -24.32 -25.15 4.19
CA LEU A 95 -23.53 -24.05 3.66
C LEU A 95 -22.04 -24.33 3.90
N ILE A 96 -21.24 -24.21 2.85
CA ILE A 96 -19.77 -24.22 2.96
C ILE A 96 -19.31 -22.77 3.02
N ILE A 97 -18.56 -22.42 4.05
CA ILE A 97 -18.08 -21.06 4.29
C ILE A 97 -16.57 -21.04 4.06
N ASN A 98 -16.14 -20.14 3.18
CA ASN A 98 -14.73 -19.81 3.00
C ASN A 98 -14.49 -18.39 3.51
N VAL A 99 -13.41 -18.19 4.27
CA VAL A 99 -13.06 -16.89 4.85
C VAL A 99 -12.04 -16.20 3.95
N HIS A 100 -12.29 -14.95 3.60
CA HIS A 100 -11.37 -14.15 2.82
C HIS A 100 -10.24 -13.62 3.73
N ASN A 101 -8.98 -13.77 3.32
CA ASN A 101 -7.81 -13.32 4.09
C ASN A 101 -7.76 -13.87 5.53
N SER A 102 -8.19 -15.11 5.76
CA SER A 102 -7.77 -15.80 6.99
C SER A 102 -6.25 -15.86 6.93
N LYS A 103 -5.58 -15.20 7.86
CA LYS A 103 -4.11 -15.22 7.99
C LYS A 103 -3.74 -15.89 9.31
N LYS A 104 -4.54 -16.89 9.71
CA LYS A 104 -4.40 -17.59 10.99
C LYS A 104 -3.04 -18.26 11.07
N TRP A 105 -2.50 -18.76 9.95
CA TRP A 105 -1.17 -19.38 9.88
C TRP A 105 -0.09 -18.48 9.25
N SER A 106 -0.38 -17.20 9.02
CA SER A 106 0.60 -16.30 8.37
C SER A 106 1.77 -15.94 9.30
N ILE A 107 1.63 -16.09 10.61
CA ILE A 107 2.68 -15.80 11.60
C ILE A 107 3.66 -16.98 11.75
N GLU A 108 3.23 -18.22 11.49
CA GLU A 108 4.07 -19.42 11.67
C GLU A 108 4.81 -19.88 10.41
N ARG A 109 4.57 -19.25 9.25
CA ARG A 109 5.15 -19.67 7.96
C ARG A 109 6.34 -18.83 7.49
N SER A 110 7.08 -18.18 8.39
CA SER A 110 8.32 -17.48 8.02
C SER A 110 9.53 -18.40 7.81
N ASP A 111 9.44 -19.70 8.08
CA ASP A 111 10.55 -20.64 7.84
C ASP A 111 10.24 -21.61 6.71
N LYS A 112 10.28 -21.10 5.48
CA LYS A 112 10.59 -21.94 4.31
C LYS A 112 11.83 -21.37 3.65
N ASN A 113 12.98 -21.85 4.10
CA ASN A 113 14.11 -22.29 3.26
C ASN A 113 15.39 -22.34 4.10
N VAL A 114 15.55 -23.38 4.92
CA VAL A 114 16.89 -23.93 5.19
C VAL A 114 16.79 -25.44 5.00
N ARG A 115 17.31 -25.92 3.87
CA ARG A 115 17.78 -27.29 3.78
C ARG A 115 18.98 -27.40 4.71
N SER A 116 18.92 -28.32 5.65
CA SER A 116 20.12 -28.95 6.18
C SER A 116 19.81 -30.42 6.37
N ASP A 117 20.70 -31.22 5.80
CA ASP A 117 20.67 -32.66 5.69
C ASP A 117 20.64 -33.38 7.06
N GLU A 118 20.29 -34.66 6.96
CA GLU A 118 20.37 -35.75 7.93
C GLU A 118 21.41 -35.56 9.06
N GLU A 119 21.01 -35.74 10.33
CA GLU A 119 21.31 -36.98 11.08
C GLU A 119 20.73 -36.98 12.51
N ASN A 120 20.18 -38.14 12.86
CA ASN A 120 20.20 -38.81 14.17
C ASN A 120 19.48 -38.21 15.40
N GLY A 121 18.60 -39.02 15.96
CA GLY A 121 17.67 -38.62 17.02
C GLY A 121 18.19 -38.78 18.44
N GLN A 122 17.54 -38.10 19.39
CA GLN A 122 17.33 -38.64 20.73
C GLN A 122 16.30 -37.81 21.52
N LYS A 123 15.26 -38.51 21.97
CA LYS A 123 14.46 -38.34 23.21
C LYS A 123 14.40 -36.95 23.89
N CYS A 124 13.16 -36.48 24.11
CA CYS A 124 12.79 -35.57 25.19
C CYS A 124 13.31 -36.07 26.56
N PRO A 125 13.54 -35.15 27.52
CA PRO A 125 12.53 -35.07 28.57
C PRO A 125 12.25 -33.67 29.13
N ILE A 126 11.01 -33.57 29.62
CA ILE A 126 10.40 -32.68 30.60
C ILE A 126 11.36 -32.13 31.67
N SER A 127 11.30 -30.81 31.97
CA SER A 127 11.24 -30.27 33.34
C SER A 127 10.97 -28.76 33.37
N THR A 128 10.44 -28.32 34.51
CA THR A 128 9.64 -27.13 34.81
C THR A 128 10.50 -25.91 35.27
N PRO A 129 9.93 -24.93 35.99
CA PRO A 129 9.74 -23.55 35.58
C PRO A 129 10.84 -22.61 36.13
N SER A 130 11.31 -21.65 35.33
CA SER A 130 12.23 -20.63 35.84
C SER A 130 11.87 -19.25 35.31
N ASP A 131 11.33 -18.45 36.23
CA ASP A 131 11.23 -17.00 36.16
C ASP A 131 12.61 -16.40 35.91
N GLN A 132 12.84 -15.93 34.68
CA GLN A 132 13.71 -14.80 34.44
C GLN A 132 13.09 -13.88 33.39
N THR A 133 12.50 -12.81 33.91
CA THR A 133 12.26 -11.54 33.24
C THR A 133 13.54 -11.08 32.54
N LYS A 134 13.68 -11.40 31.25
CA LYS A 134 14.53 -10.65 30.33
C LYS A 134 13.61 -9.80 29.48
N MET A 135 13.52 -8.53 29.84
CA MET A 135 12.96 -7.52 28.95
C MET A 135 13.87 -7.45 27.72
N SER A 136 13.50 -8.15 26.66
CA SER A 136 13.98 -7.81 25.33
C SER A 136 13.09 -6.70 24.81
N ASP A 137 13.72 -5.56 24.50
CA ASP A 137 13.13 -4.47 23.74
C ASP A 137 12.76 -4.99 22.33
N LEU A 138 11.64 -5.70 22.25
CA LEU A 138 11.02 -6.06 20.98
C LEU A 138 10.34 -4.79 20.46
N GLN A 139 11.09 -4.04 19.66
CA GLN A 139 10.54 -2.94 18.87
C GLN A 139 9.27 -3.41 18.16
N ASP A 140 8.18 -2.67 18.38
CA ASP A 140 6.92 -2.77 17.65
C ASP A 140 7.17 -2.90 16.15
N LYS A 141 6.94 -4.07 15.59
CA LYS A 141 6.94 -4.30 14.14
C LYS A 141 5.52 -4.50 13.67
N ASN A 142 4.73 -3.44 13.69
CA ASN A 142 3.55 -3.36 12.83
C ASN A 142 3.45 -2.01 12.14
N VAL A 143 4.49 -1.74 11.36
CA VAL A 143 4.41 -0.86 10.20
C VAL A 143 4.64 -1.79 9.02
N ARG A 144 3.73 -1.83 8.03
CA ARG A 144 4.06 -2.43 6.73
C ARG A 144 5.30 -1.71 6.24
N SER A 145 6.45 -2.36 6.39
CA SER A 145 7.73 -1.76 6.08
C SER A 145 7.74 -1.44 4.60
N ASN A 146 8.09 -0.20 4.23
CA ASN A 146 8.30 0.20 2.83
C ASN A 146 9.25 -0.77 2.08
N LYS A 147 10.04 -1.56 2.82
CA LYS A 147 10.91 -2.62 2.34
C LYS A 147 10.21 -3.64 1.45
N ASP A 148 9.08 -4.20 1.89
CA ASP A 148 8.36 -5.25 1.14
C ASP A 148 7.80 -4.70 -0.19
N ILE A 149 7.46 -3.40 -0.22
CA ILE A 149 6.90 -2.73 -1.40
C ILE A 149 7.98 -2.49 -2.45
N THR A 150 9.16 -2.03 -2.03
CA THR A 150 10.30 -1.85 -2.94
C THR A 150 10.73 -3.17 -3.56
N GLU A 151 10.69 -4.25 -2.80
CA GLU A 151 11.08 -5.60 -3.25
C GLU A 151 10.20 -6.10 -4.40
N ILE A 152 8.88 -5.88 -4.33
CA ILE A 152 7.94 -6.23 -5.40
C ILE A 152 8.23 -5.48 -6.71
N LEU A 153 8.54 -4.17 -6.62
CA LEU A 153 8.84 -3.36 -7.81
C LEU A 153 10.17 -3.78 -8.45
N ILE A 154 11.18 -4.04 -7.61
CA ILE A 154 12.51 -4.48 -8.00
C ILE A 154 12.44 -5.82 -8.74
N ASP A 155 11.74 -6.80 -8.18
CA ASP A 155 11.55 -8.12 -8.80
C ASP A 155 10.92 -8.01 -10.19
N ARG A 156 9.91 -7.14 -10.33
CA ARG A 156 9.27 -6.90 -11.62
C ARG A 156 10.21 -6.24 -12.62
N TRP A 157 11.04 -5.27 -12.18
CA TRP A 157 11.97 -4.58 -13.07
C TRP A 157 13.09 -5.48 -13.58
N ILE A 158 13.54 -6.42 -12.74
CA ILE A 158 14.64 -7.35 -12.99
C ILE A 158 14.17 -8.60 -13.75
N LYS A 159 12.87 -8.91 -13.73
CA LYS A 159 12.31 -10.08 -14.43
C LYS A 159 12.70 -10.10 -15.92
N GLY A 160 13.31 -11.20 -16.35
CA GLY A 160 13.71 -11.43 -17.74
C GLY A 160 15.12 -10.93 -18.09
N LEU A 161 15.92 -10.58 -17.08
CA LEU A 161 17.37 -10.39 -17.20
C LEU A 161 18.13 -11.72 -17.10
N GLU A 162 19.43 -11.70 -17.40
CA GLU A 162 20.31 -12.86 -17.18
C GLU A 162 20.42 -13.15 -15.67
N GLU A 163 20.57 -14.42 -15.28
CA GLU A 163 20.55 -14.86 -13.88
C GLU A 163 21.60 -14.14 -13.01
N ASP A 164 22.79 -13.91 -13.56
CA ASP A 164 23.87 -13.19 -12.88
C ASP A 164 23.50 -11.73 -12.57
N ASP A 165 22.94 -11.02 -13.56
CA ASP A 165 22.52 -9.62 -13.40
C ASP A 165 21.31 -9.53 -12.45
N GLN A 166 20.41 -10.52 -12.49
CA GLN A 166 19.26 -10.61 -11.59
C GLN A 166 19.70 -10.78 -10.14
N LYS A 167 20.68 -11.65 -9.89
CA LYS A 167 21.25 -11.85 -8.55
C LYS A 167 21.97 -10.61 -8.05
N GLU A 168 22.76 -9.95 -8.91
CA GLU A 168 23.48 -8.72 -8.54
C GLU A 168 22.51 -7.60 -8.16
N LEU A 169 21.49 -7.35 -9.00
CA LEU A 169 20.51 -6.28 -8.75
C LEU A 169 19.61 -6.60 -7.55
N SER A 170 19.23 -7.87 -7.35
CA SER A 170 18.47 -8.31 -6.18
C SER A 170 19.24 -8.11 -4.88
N SER A 171 20.55 -8.38 -4.87
CA SER A 171 21.40 -8.19 -3.67
C SER A 171 21.46 -6.73 -3.18
N ARG A 172 21.15 -5.76 -4.06
CA ARG A 172 21.17 -4.32 -3.75
C ARG A 172 19.81 -3.75 -3.37
N SER A 173 18.77 -4.58 -3.32
CA SER A 173 17.41 -4.16 -2.95
C SER A 173 17.34 -3.48 -1.58
N GLY A 174 18.14 -3.95 -0.62
CA GLY A 174 18.19 -3.40 0.73
C GLY A 174 18.64 -1.92 0.80
N VAL A 175 19.44 -1.47 -0.17
CA VAL A 175 19.90 -0.06 -0.25
C VAL A 175 18.76 0.84 -0.74
N LEU A 176 17.89 0.31 -1.62
CA LEU A 176 16.79 1.06 -2.21
C LEU A 176 15.65 1.27 -1.21
N SER A 177 15.40 0.30 -0.31
CA SER A 177 14.43 0.45 0.76
C SER A 177 14.78 1.62 1.71
N ALA A 178 16.07 1.84 1.97
CA ALA A 178 16.52 2.99 2.77
C ALA A 178 16.37 4.32 2.00
N ALA A 179 16.70 4.32 0.71
CA ALA A 179 16.59 5.49 -0.16
C ALA A 179 15.13 5.97 -0.32
N VAL A 180 14.18 5.04 -0.49
CA VAL A 180 12.74 5.37 -0.60
C VAL A 180 12.18 5.96 0.70
N GLY A 181 12.68 5.53 1.85
CA GLY A 181 12.33 6.15 3.15
C GLY A 181 12.73 7.62 3.24
N ALA A 182 13.86 8.00 2.64
CA ALA A 182 14.36 9.37 2.62
C ALA A 182 13.52 10.31 1.73
N VAL A 183 13.01 9.81 0.59
CA VAL A 183 12.15 10.58 -0.34
C VAL A 183 10.87 11.08 0.35
N SER A 184 10.37 10.35 1.35
CA SER A 184 9.14 10.70 2.09
C SER A 184 9.27 11.91 3.03
N THR A 185 10.47 12.47 3.22
CA THR A 185 10.71 13.57 4.18
C THR A 185 10.83 14.96 3.54
N GLY A 186 10.72 15.08 2.20
CA GLY A 186 10.66 16.39 1.52
C GLY A 186 11.87 17.30 1.77
N GLN A 187 13.02 16.73 2.08
CA GLN A 187 14.16 17.43 2.68
C GLN A 187 15.39 17.52 1.77
N ILE A 188 15.20 17.60 0.45
CA ILE A 188 16.33 17.77 -0.47
C ILE A 188 16.20 19.11 -1.20
N ASP A 189 16.80 20.13 -0.60
CA ASP A 189 17.04 21.43 -1.25
C ASP A 189 18.36 21.33 -2.02
N PHE A 190 18.32 21.53 -3.34
CA PHE A 190 19.49 21.37 -4.20
C PHE A 190 20.12 22.72 -4.50
N ASP A 191 21.08 23.12 -3.67
CA ASP A 191 22.01 24.17 -4.03
C ASP A 191 22.79 23.81 -5.32
N LYS A 192 23.08 24.80 -6.17
CA LYS A 192 23.89 24.64 -7.41
C LYS A 192 25.17 23.81 -7.23
N PRO A 193 26.02 23.99 -6.19
CA PRO A 193 27.20 23.15 -5.97
C PRO A 193 26.88 21.68 -5.70
N THR A 194 25.71 21.37 -5.12
CA THR A 194 25.27 20.01 -4.82
C THR A 194 24.89 19.25 -6.10
N ILE A 195 24.33 19.96 -7.10
CA ILE A 195 24.00 19.39 -8.41
C ILE A 195 25.26 19.00 -9.18
N GLU A 196 26.28 19.86 -9.21
CA GLU A 196 27.54 19.57 -9.90
C GLU A 196 28.26 18.37 -9.29
N GLN A 197 28.25 18.24 -7.96
CA GLN A 197 28.78 17.06 -7.27
C GLN A 197 28.01 15.79 -7.63
N ARG A 198 26.67 15.86 -7.71
CA ARG A 198 25.83 14.73 -8.12
C ARG A 198 26.12 14.32 -9.57
N VAL A 199 26.30 15.27 -10.48
CA VAL A 199 26.68 15.00 -11.88
C VAL A 199 28.00 14.22 -11.95
N LEU A 200 29.04 14.68 -11.24
CA LEU A 200 30.35 14.00 -11.21
C LEU A 200 30.26 12.59 -10.66
N GLN A 201 29.43 12.38 -9.63
CA GLN A 201 29.25 11.05 -9.04
C GLN A 201 28.51 10.09 -9.97
N ILE A 202 27.44 10.55 -10.63
CA ILE A 202 26.70 9.78 -11.64
C ILE A 202 27.59 9.41 -12.81
N GLU A 203 28.38 10.36 -13.30
CA GLU A 203 29.32 10.15 -14.38
C GLU A 203 30.36 9.09 -14.01
N LYS A 204 31.05 9.27 -12.86
CA LYS A 204 32.07 8.33 -12.40
C LYS A 204 31.50 6.92 -12.26
N TYR A 205 30.29 6.80 -11.72
CA TYR A 205 29.62 5.51 -11.59
C TYR A 205 29.31 4.86 -12.95
N TYR A 206 28.75 5.64 -13.86
CA TYR A 206 28.44 5.17 -15.21
C TYR A 206 29.71 4.73 -15.97
N MET A 207 30.80 5.48 -15.86
CA MET A 207 32.08 5.13 -16.48
C MET A 207 32.66 3.83 -15.92
N GLN A 208 32.54 3.59 -14.61
CA GLN A 208 32.99 2.34 -14.00
C GLN A 208 32.19 1.12 -14.51
N ARG A 209 30.89 1.28 -14.75
CA ARG A 209 29.99 0.18 -15.13
C ARG A 209 29.92 -0.07 -16.64
N ASN A 210 29.80 0.97 -17.46
CA ASN A 210 29.65 0.85 -18.93
C ASN A 210 30.99 0.98 -19.67
N GLY A 211 32.00 1.60 -19.04
CA GLY A 211 33.36 1.74 -19.55
C GLY A 211 33.61 2.93 -20.49
N LEU A 212 32.57 3.59 -21.01
CA LEU A 212 32.70 4.82 -21.80
C LEU A 212 31.39 5.62 -21.79
N LEU A 213 31.45 6.89 -21.40
CA LEU A 213 30.43 7.89 -21.74
C LEU A 213 30.92 8.58 -23.04
N SER A 214 30.05 8.75 -24.03
CA SER A 214 30.44 9.57 -25.18
C SER A 214 30.67 11.01 -24.67
N PRO A 215 31.77 11.69 -25.03
CA PRO A 215 32.02 13.07 -24.60
C PRO A 215 31.09 14.09 -25.26
N ALA A 216 29.96 13.64 -25.83
CA ALA A 216 29.00 14.49 -26.51
C ALA A 216 28.32 15.43 -25.48
N PRO A 217 28.29 16.75 -25.72
CA PRO A 217 27.62 17.73 -24.85
C PRO A 217 26.18 17.35 -24.47
N ALA A 218 25.46 16.68 -25.38
CA ALA A 218 24.09 16.21 -25.17
C ALA A 218 23.97 15.11 -24.09
N ASP A 219 24.96 14.22 -23.94
CA ASP A 219 24.92 13.20 -22.90
C ASP A 219 25.09 13.83 -21.50
N TRP A 220 25.82 14.93 -21.40
CA TRP A 220 26.00 15.70 -20.17
C TRP A 220 24.75 16.46 -19.73
N GLU A 221 23.97 16.96 -20.69
CA GLU A 221 22.67 17.57 -20.40
C GLU A 221 21.74 16.56 -19.73
N HIS A 222 21.71 15.33 -20.24
CA HIS A 222 20.90 14.26 -19.66
C HIS A 222 21.35 13.85 -18.25
N VAL A 223 22.65 13.83 -17.96
CA VAL A 223 23.15 13.58 -16.59
C VAL A 223 22.76 14.74 -15.66
N ARG A 224 22.87 15.98 -16.14
CA ARG A 224 22.49 17.18 -15.37
C ARG A 224 21.01 17.20 -15.05
N GLU A 225 20.16 16.83 -16.00
CA GLU A 225 18.71 16.71 -15.76
C GLU A 225 18.40 15.72 -14.64
N ILE A 226 19.05 14.55 -14.62
CA ILE A 226 18.84 13.55 -13.55
C ILE A 226 19.40 14.05 -12.20
N ALA A 227 20.52 14.78 -12.23
CA ALA A 227 21.11 15.34 -11.02
C ALA A 227 20.25 16.44 -10.38
N ASN A 228 19.47 17.17 -11.18
CA ASN A 228 18.51 18.19 -10.73
C ASN A 228 17.25 17.59 -10.09
N GLU A 229 16.94 16.33 -10.34
CA GLU A 229 15.77 15.68 -9.76
C GLU A 229 15.98 15.30 -8.30
N ALA A 230 14.90 15.30 -7.52
CA ALA A 230 14.85 14.88 -6.12
C ALA A 230 14.97 13.36 -5.92
N MET A 231 15.80 12.72 -6.74
CA MET A 231 16.08 11.29 -6.68
C MET A 231 17.31 10.99 -5.81
N PRO A 232 17.25 10.04 -4.88
CA PRO A 232 18.45 9.57 -4.20
C PRO A 232 19.47 8.98 -5.18
N LEU A 233 20.76 9.29 -4.99
CA LEU A 233 21.83 8.83 -5.88
C LEU A 233 21.92 7.29 -5.96
N ASP A 234 21.64 6.59 -4.86
CA ASP A 234 21.63 5.13 -4.84
C ASP A 234 20.58 4.52 -5.78
N LEU A 235 19.43 5.19 -5.92
CA LEU A 235 18.39 4.81 -6.88
C LEU A 235 18.84 5.09 -8.31
N VAL A 236 19.50 6.23 -8.55
CA VAL A 236 20.08 6.55 -9.88
C VAL A 236 21.09 5.47 -10.30
N TYR A 237 22.00 5.06 -9.40
CA TYR A 237 22.97 4.01 -9.68
C TYR A 237 22.31 2.67 -10.00
N PHE A 238 21.32 2.29 -9.21
CA PHE A 238 20.57 1.08 -9.47
C PHE A 238 19.87 1.09 -10.84
N PHE A 239 19.26 2.21 -11.22
CA PHE A 239 18.62 2.34 -12.52
C PHE A 239 19.60 2.37 -13.68
N ILE A 240 20.82 2.88 -13.48
CA ILE A 240 21.91 2.78 -14.47
C ILE A 240 22.26 1.30 -14.70
N ASP A 241 22.47 0.53 -13.64
CA ASP A 241 22.78 -0.89 -13.76
C ASP A 241 21.64 -1.67 -14.40
N LEU A 242 20.40 -1.34 -14.03
CA LEU A 242 19.20 -1.90 -14.66
C LEU A 242 19.15 -1.61 -16.16
N ALA A 243 19.50 -0.37 -16.58
CA ALA A 243 19.54 -0.01 -17.98
C ALA A 243 20.62 -0.81 -18.74
N ILE A 244 21.80 -0.99 -18.14
CA ILE A 244 22.89 -1.79 -18.70
C ILE A 244 22.46 -3.25 -18.83
N ALA A 245 21.91 -3.85 -17.78
CA ALA A 245 21.42 -5.23 -17.80
C ALA A 245 20.30 -5.44 -18.83
N ARG A 246 19.34 -4.52 -18.93
CA ARG A 246 18.29 -4.57 -19.97
C ARG A 246 18.86 -4.48 -21.37
N LYS A 247 19.88 -3.65 -21.58
CA LYS A 247 20.55 -3.55 -22.88
C LYS A 247 21.31 -4.84 -23.21
N LYS A 248 22.00 -5.41 -22.21
CA LYS A 248 22.72 -6.68 -22.30
C LYS A 248 21.79 -7.83 -22.66
N ALA A 249 20.64 -7.94 -22.01
CA ALA A 249 19.63 -8.97 -22.32
C ALA A 249 19.03 -8.85 -23.74
N LYS A 250 18.99 -7.64 -24.31
CA LYS A 250 18.44 -7.37 -25.65
C LYS A 250 19.49 -7.29 -26.76
N ARG A 251 20.78 -7.44 -26.43
CA ARG A 251 21.87 -7.25 -27.40
C ARG A 251 21.92 -8.40 -28.41
N LYS A 252 22.14 -8.07 -29.68
CA LYS A 252 22.37 -9.09 -30.73
C LYS A 252 23.83 -9.53 -30.77
N ARG A 253 24.76 -8.67 -30.36
CA ARG A 253 26.20 -8.95 -30.32
C ARG A 253 26.76 -8.70 -28.92
N PRO A 254 27.72 -9.51 -28.44
CA PRO A 254 28.31 -9.33 -27.10
C PRO A 254 28.97 -7.95 -26.89
N SER A 255 29.44 -7.31 -27.96
CA SER A 255 30.09 -5.99 -27.93
C SER A 255 29.13 -4.79 -27.96
N ASP A 256 27.82 -5.01 -28.13
CA ASP A 256 26.85 -3.91 -28.16
C ASP A 256 26.64 -3.34 -26.75
N LYS A 257 27.29 -2.21 -26.47
CA LYS A 257 27.14 -1.42 -25.23
C LYS A 257 26.16 -0.26 -25.42
N ILE A 258 25.76 0.36 -24.30
CA ILE A 258 25.03 1.63 -24.35
C ILE A 258 25.96 2.70 -24.91
N ARG A 259 25.53 3.37 -25.98
CA ARG A 259 26.33 4.40 -26.68
C ARG A 259 26.01 5.82 -26.24
N MET A 260 24.82 6.05 -25.71
CA MET A 260 24.31 7.35 -25.31
C MET A 260 23.63 7.24 -23.96
N PHE A 261 23.86 8.22 -23.09
CA PHE A 261 23.26 8.28 -21.76
C PHE A 261 21.75 8.56 -21.82
N SER A 262 21.25 9.09 -22.94
CA SER A 262 19.81 9.25 -23.21
C SER A 262 19.00 7.97 -22.99
N TYR A 263 19.56 6.79 -23.29
CA TYR A 263 18.90 5.52 -23.02
C TYR A 263 18.73 5.30 -21.51
N CYS A 264 19.78 5.54 -20.72
CA CYS A 264 19.72 5.43 -19.26
C CYS A 264 18.71 6.43 -18.69
N LYS A 265 18.70 7.67 -19.18
CA LYS A 265 17.71 8.69 -18.81
C LYS A 265 16.27 8.16 -18.95
N THR A 266 15.92 7.56 -20.08
CA THR A 266 14.56 7.02 -20.29
C THR A 266 14.19 5.92 -19.30
N VAL A 267 15.15 5.05 -18.94
CA VAL A 267 14.93 3.97 -17.98
C VAL A 267 14.80 4.53 -16.56
N ILE A 268 15.67 5.47 -16.19
CA ILE A 268 15.71 6.13 -14.88
C ILE A 268 14.38 6.85 -14.61
N PHE A 269 13.95 7.73 -15.50
CA PHE A 269 12.68 8.44 -15.36
C PHE A 269 11.49 7.49 -15.36
N GLY A 270 11.44 6.52 -16.28
CA GLY A 270 10.33 5.57 -16.33
C GLY A 270 10.19 4.74 -15.04
N CYS A 271 11.30 4.30 -14.45
CA CYS A 271 11.27 3.59 -13.16
C CYS A 271 10.96 4.52 -11.98
N TRP A 272 11.44 5.77 -12.02
CA TRP A 272 11.16 6.77 -11.00
C TRP A 272 9.69 7.22 -10.99
N ASP A 273 9.10 7.48 -12.15
CA ASP A 273 7.68 7.84 -12.29
C ASP A 273 6.79 6.70 -11.80
N GLU A 274 7.16 5.46 -12.13
CA GLU A 274 6.44 4.27 -11.69
C GLU A 274 6.52 4.09 -10.17
N LEU A 275 7.69 4.30 -9.58
CA LEU A 275 7.89 4.26 -8.14
C LEU A 275 7.12 5.40 -7.45
N SER A 276 7.19 6.61 -7.98
CA SER A 276 6.51 7.80 -7.45
C SER A 276 4.99 7.63 -7.51
N ALA A 277 4.43 7.23 -8.65
CA ALA A 277 2.99 6.98 -8.80
C ALA A 277 2.50 5.86 -7.88
N TYR A 278 3.33 4.86 -7.61
CA TYR A 278 2.97 3.77 -6.71
C TYR A 278 3.04 4.20 -5.24
N LEU A 279 4.03 5.01 -4.87
CA LEU A 279 4.11 5.63 -3.54
C LEU A 279 2.95 6.60 -3.29
N GLU A 280 2.60 7.43 -4.28
CA GLU A 280 1.44 8.32 -4.19
C GLU A 280 0.15 7.54 -3.96
N ARG A 281 -0.07 6.41 -4.66
CA ARG A 281 -1.24 5.53 -4.44
C ARG A 281 -1.25 4.85 -3.08
N TYR A 282 -0.09 4.66 -2.46
CA TYR A 282 0.03 4.10 -1.11
C TYR A 282 -0.17 5.14 -0.01
N LEU A 283 0.24 6.39 -0.27
CA LEU A 283 0.14 7.52 0.65
C LEU A 283 -1.21 8.26 0.55
N THR A 284 -1.91 8.17 -0.60
CA THR A 284 -3.27 8.71 -0.77
C THR A 284 -4.31 7.61 -0.62
N PRO A 285 -5.29 7.73 0.31
CA PRO A 285 -6.42 6.82 0.33
C PRO A 285 -7.25 7.02 -0.96
N PRO A 286 -7.81 5.95 -1.55
CA PRO A 286 -8.54 6.07 -2.81
C PRO A 286 -9.78 6.95 -2.61
N ALA A 287 -9.79 8.11 -3.26
CA ALA A 287 -11.01 8.82 -3.56
C ALA A 287 -11.89 7.91 -4.40
N SER A 288 -13.14 7.73 -3.95
CA SER A 288 -14.22 6.97 -4.58
C SER A 288 -14.08 6.80 -6.09
N SER A 289 -13.89 5.56 -6.53
CA SER A 289 -14.10 5.17 -7.93
C SER A 289 -15.58 5.36 -8.27
N GLN A 290 -15.88 6.41 -9.03
CA GLN A 290 -17.14 6.55 -9.74
C GLN A 290 -17.26 5.41 -10.74
N GLN A 291 -18.01 4.37 -10.39
CA GLN A 291 -18.54 3.42 -11.37
C GLN A 291 -19.77 4.04 -12.04
N GLY A 292 -19.67 4.21 -13.36
CA GLY A 292 -20.76 4.17 -14.33
C GLY A 292 -22.03 4.96 -14.00
N THR A 293 -22.14 6.16 -14.55
CA THR A 293 -23.42 6.87 -14.76
C THR A 293 -24.40 5.99 -15.55
N VAL A 294 -25.33 5.37 -14.84
CA VAL A 294 -26.61 4.92 -15.39
C VAL A 294 -27.63 6.00 -15.04
N ALA A 295 -28.26 6.58 -16.05
CA ALA A 295 -29.26 7.63 -15.92
C ALA A 295 -30.46 7.14 -15.07
N LEU A 296 -30.62 7.70 -13.88
CA LEU A 296 -31.81 7.58 -13.04
C LEU A 296 -32.24 9.00 -12.62
N GLY A 297 -33.53 9.27 -12.80
CA GLY A 297 -34.17 10.59 -12.77
C GLY A 297 -34.11 11.36 -11.44
N PRO A 298 -34.84 12.48 -11.36
CA PRO A 298 -34.62 13.51 -10.33
C PRO A 298 -34.78 12.93 -8.93
N SER A 299 -33.66 12.85 -8.22
CA SER A 299 -33.57 12.37 -6.86
C SER A 299 -34.27 13.36 -5.93
N ARG A 300 -35.28 12.89 -5.19
CA ARG A 300 -35.87 13.62 -4.06
C ARG A 300 -34.77 13.89 -3.04
N GLU A 301 -34.48 15.18 -2.83
CA GLU A 301 -33.52 15.62 -1.82
C GLU A 301 -33.92 15.08 -0.45
N ARG A 302 -32.98 14.38 0.19
CA ARG A 302 -33.17 13.89 1.56
C ARG A 302 -33.25 15.10 2.49
N PRO A 303 -34.13 15.05 3.51
CA PRO A 303 -34.22 16.13 4.49
C PRO A 303 -32.86 16.33 5.17
N LYS A 304 -32.33 17.55 5.05
CA LYS A 304 -31.05 17.98 5.64
C LYS A 304 -31.08 17.79 7.15
N SER A 305 -29.97 17.32 7.72
CA SER A 305 -29.82 17.19 9.18
C SER A 305 -29.85 18.59 9.83
N LYS A 306 -30.24 18.68 11.11
CA LYS A 306 -30.29 19.96 11.85
C LYS A 306 -28.95 20.71 11.81
N GLN A 307 -27.84 19.99 11.94
CA GLN A 307 -26.49 20.57 11.82
C GLN A 307 -26.24 21.19 10.43
N GLN A 308 -26.69 20.55 9.36
CA GLN A 308 -26.52 21.10 8.02
C GLN A 308 -27.36 22.37 7.82
N GLN A 309 -28.55 22.44 8.42
CA GLN A 309 -29.38 23.64 8.38
C GLN A 309 -28.75 24.81 9.15
N GLU A 310 -28.07 24.53 10.27
CA GLU A 310 -27.33 25.54 11.02
C GLU A 310 -26.12 26.07 10.24
N ILE A 311 -25.37 25.18 9.57
CA ILE A 311 -24.24 25.57 8.72
C ILE A 311 -24.73 26.44 7.54
N ASP A 312 -25.76 25.99 6.84
CA ASP A 312 -26.34 26.74 5.71
C ASP A 312 -26.89 28.12 6.16
N ALA A 313 -27.40 28.22 7.39
CA ALA A 313 -27.86 29.48 7.97
C ALA A 313 -26.70 30.44 8.30
N LEU A 314 -25.59 29.92 8.83
CA LEU A 314 -24.38 30.70 9.11
C LEU A 314 -23.73 31.22 7.82
N GLU A 315 -23.61 30.37 6.79
CA GLU A 315 -23.08 30.78 5.48
C GLU A 315 -23.92 31.89 4.85
N LYS A 316 -25.25 31.82 4.99
CA LYS A 316 -26.15 32.86 4.50
C LYS A 316 -25.95 34.18 5.24
N PHE A 317 -25.70 34.13 6.55
CA PHE A 317 -25.47 35.31 7.37
C PHE A 317 -24.16 36.02 6.99
N ILE A 318 -23.08 35.24 6.84
CA ILE A 318 -21.77 35.75 6.40
C ILE A 318 -21.89 36.45 5.05
N LYS A 319 -22.58 35.82 4.10
CA LYS A 319 -22.75 36.37 2.75
C LYS A 319 -23.59 37.66 2.73
N GLU A 320 -24.58 37.78 3.62
CA GLU A 320 -25.36 39.02 3.74
C GLU A 320 -24.52 40.15 4.36
N GLU A 321 -23.66 39.84 5.32
CA GLU A 321 -22.75 40.81 5.95
C GLU A 321 -21.70 41.31 4.95
N GLU A 322 -21.08 40.43 4.16
CA GLU A 322 -20.15 40.81 3.08
C GLU A 322 -20.81 41.73 2.05
N LEU A 323 -22.08 41.49 1.69
CA LEU A 323 -22.83 42.36 0.78
C LEU A 323 -23.10 43.74 1.39
N ARG A 324 -23.32 43.82 2.70
CA ARG A 324 -23.49 45.10 3.41
C ARG A 324 -22.18 45.89 3.47
N GLU A 325 -21.06 45.23 3.70
CA GLU A 325 -19.74 45.86 3.67
C GLU A 325 -19.40 46.41 2.27
N GLN A 326 -19.66 45.63 1.21
CA GLN A 326 -19.46 46.08 -0.16
C GLN A 326 -20.38 47.25 -0.55
N ALA A 327 -21.63 47.24 -0.09
CA ALA A 327 -22.57 48.34 -0.32
C ALA A 327 -22.20 49.60 0.48
N GLY A 328 -21.70 49.45 1.71
CA GLY A 328 -21.19 50.55 2.53
C GLY A 328 -19.94 51.21 1.91
N SER A 329 -19.00 50.38 1.45
CA SER A 329 -17.78 50.86 0.78
C SER A 329 -18.07 51.61 -0.52
N ARG A 330 -19.03 51.14 -1.33
CA ARG A 330 -19.47 51.86 -2.55
C ARG A 330 -20.11 53.22 -2.26
N LYS A 331 -20.92 53.34 -1.20
CA LYS A 331 -21.53 54.62 -0.82
C LYS A 331 -20.50 55.64 -0.31
N ALA A 332 -19.48 55.18 0.41
CA ALA A 332 -18.39 56.05 0.88
C ALA A 332 -17.54 56.61 -0.28
N VAL A 333 -17.27 55.80 -1.31
CA VAL A 333 -16.53 56.23 -2.51
C VAL A 333 -17.34 57.25 -3.33
N GLN A 334 -18.66 57.07 -3.43
CA GLN A 334 -19.52 57.94 -4.23
C GLN A 334 -19.76 59.31 -3.57
N GLY A 335 -19.90 59.36 -2.25
CA GLY A 335 -19.99 60.64 -1.51
C GLY A 335 -18.70 61.48 -1.57
N HIS A 336 -17.53 60.83 -1.74
CA HIS A 336 -16.26 61.55 -1.89
C HIS A 336 -16.08 62.15 -3.30
N GLN A 337 -16.68 61.55 -4.33
CA GLN A 337 -16.67 62.11 -5.68
C GLN A 337 -17.62 63.30 -5.85
N GLU A 338 -18.77 63.32 -5.16
CA GLU A 338 -19.70 64.46 -5.22
C GLU A 338 -19.15 65.71 -4.51
N ALA A 339 -18.31 65.54 -3.48
CA ALA A 339 -17.66 66.66 -2.80
C ALA A 339 -16.55 67.34 -3.64
N ILE A 340 -15.99 66.65 -4.63
CA ILE A 340 -14.93 67.18 -5.51
C ILE A 340 -15.51 68.03 -6.65
N TRP A 341 -16.82 67.92 -6.95
CA TRP A 341 -17.49 68.72 -7.99
C TRP A 341 -18.17 70.00 -7.48
N GLN A 342 -18.07 70.31 -6.18
CA GLN A 342 -18.62 71.53 -5.58
C GLN A 342 -17.56 72.56 -5.11
N LEU A 343 -16.30 72.37 -5.50
CA LEU A 343 -15.21 73.36 -5.41
C LEU A 343 -14.82 73.78 -6.83
#